data_AF-F6YQ21-F1
#
_entry.id   AF-F6YQ21-F1
#
_cell.length_a   1.000
_cell.length_b   1.000
_cell.length_c   1.000
_cell.angle_alpha   90.00
_cell.angle_beta   90.00
_cell.angle_gamma   90.00
#
_symmetry.space_group_name_H-M   'P 1'
#
loop_
_entity.id
_entity.type
_entity.pdbx_description
1 polymer ?
#
loop_
_entity_poly.entity_id
_entity_poly.type
_entity_poly.pdbx_seq_one_letter_code
_entity_poly.pdbx_strand_id
1 'polypeptide(L)'
;NLQISMKITLTVGATRHPVEIPEDATVKDLMQTVVEKCKITPENQKLIHRGVTISSDPEKLLTSCDVKSRSRVMVIGKRYDDGEDVALHNLEMIEKDVRSVMRTFDELHEQIDSIMKGFLDEEHKNKAFKQIKKKLLTSSHLLMQSLETMDQMVLGPEFSNARRIRKTMVDKIQSALTSCDKLVAMVDKFIAV
;
A
#
# COMPACT_ATOMS: atom_id res chain seq x y z
N ASN A 1 21.02 28.23 -33.64
CA ASN A 1 19.69 28.43 -33.05
C ASN A 1 19.83 28.50 -31.54
N LEU A 2 19.85 29.71 -30.96
CA LEU A 2 19.75 29.85 -29.51
C LEU A 2 18.30 29.53 -29.12
N GLN A 3 18.08 28.37 -28.51
CA GLN A 3 16.78 28.06 -27.94
C GLN A 3 16.63 28.91 -26.68
N ILE A 4 15.73 29.91 -26.74
CA ILE A 4 15.49 30.83 -25.62
C ILE A 4 14.72 30.04 -24.55
N SER A 5 15.33 29.87 -23.38
CA SER A 5 14.74 29.14 -22.25
C SER A 5 14.44 30.09 -21.09
N MET A 6 13.28 29.91 -20.45
CA MET A 6 12.93 30.60 -19.21
C MET A 6 13.17 29.71 -17.98
N LYS A 7 13.76 30.29 -16.93
CA LYS A 7 13.91 29.65 -15.63
C LYS A 7 12.66 29.90 -14.80
N ILE A 8 11.95 28.86 -14.39
CA ILE A 8 10.77 28.96 -13.52
C ILE A 8 10.94 28.07 -12.28
N THR A 9 10.10 28.29 -11.27
CA THR A 9 10.13 27.47 -10.04
C THR A 9 8.81 26.75 -9.87
N LEU A 10 8.84 25.42 -9.92
CA LEU A 10 7.73 24.55 -9.54
C LEU A 10 7.69 24.44 -8.01
N THR A 11 6.52 24.61 -7.41
CA THR A 11 6.33 24.48 -5.96
C THR A 11 5.35 23.36 -5.67
N VAL A 12 5.81 22.30 -4.99
CA VAL A 12 4.98 21.16 -4.56
C VAL A 12 4.93 21.16 -3.04
N GLY A 13 3.82 21.60 -2.45
CA GLY A 13 3.74 21.81 -1.00
C GLY A 13 4.83 22.78 -0.51
N ALA A 14 5.71 22.32 0.39
CA ALA A 14 6.85 23.10 0.88
C ALA A 14 8.11 23.03 -0.01
N THR A 15 8.15 22.08 -0.96
CA THR A 15 9.33 21.85 -1.81
C THR A 15 9.34 22.73 -3.06
N ARG A 16 10.53 23.16 -3.49
CA ARG A 16 10.72 24.03 -4.65
C ARG A 16 11.69 23.38 -5.62
N HIS A 17 11.29 23.25 -6.88
CA HIS A 17 12.07 22.66 -7.96
C HIS A 17 12.29 23.71 -9.05
N PRO A 18 13.50 24.30 -9.16
CA PRO A 18 13.83 25.17 -10.28
C PRO A 18 13.93 24.33 -11.55
N VAL A 19 13.31 24.80 -12.64
CA VAL A 19 13.33 24.13 -13.95
C VAL A 19 13.57 25.15 -15.05
N GLU A 20 14.21 24.69 -16.11
CA GLU A 20 14.41 25.45 -17.35
C GLU A 20 13.49 24.87 -18.41
N ILE A 21 12.68 25.72 -19.02
CA ILE A 21 11.72 25.32 -20.03
C ILE A 21 11.80 26.29 -21.22
N PRO A 22 11.62 25.84 -22.47
CA PRO A 22 11.59 26.73 -23.63
C PRO A 22 10.51 27.82 -23.50
N GLU A 23 10.75 29.03 -24.03
CA GLU A 23 9.75 30.12 -23.97
C GLU A 23 8.50 29.85 -24.82
N ASP A 24 8.64 29.05 -25.88
CA ASP A 24 7.57 28.57 -26.75
C ASP A 24 6.87 27.30 -26.23
N ALA A 25 7.22 26.86 -25.03
CA ALA A 25 6.62 25.68 -24.42
C ALA A 25 5.14 25.91 -24.06
N THR A 26 4.37 24.84 -24.21
CA THR A 26 2.96 24.76 -23.85
C THR A 26 2.79 24.37 -22.39
N VAL A 27 1.57 24.51 -21.87
CA VAL A 27 1.20 23.98 -20.55
C VAL A 27 1.46 22.48 -20.49
N LYS A 28 1.23 21.74 -21.57
CA LYS A 28 1.50 20.29 -21.69
C LYS A 28 2.99 19.95 -21.52
N ASP A 29 3.89 20.76 -22.05
CA ASP A 29 5.34 20.56 -21.87
C ASP A 29 5.76 20.79 -20.41
N LEU A 30 5.15 21.78 -19.75
CA LEU A 30 5.34 21.98 -18.32
C LEU A 30 4.77 20.82 -17.50
N MET A 31 3.61 20.31 -17.90
CA MET A 31 2.99 19.12 -17.31
C MET A 31 3.91 17.89 -17.41
N GLN A 32 4.58 17.69 -18.55
CA GLN A 32 5.59 16.63 -18.70
C GLN A 32 6.81 16.87 -17.81
N THR A 33 7.30 18.11 -17.73
CA THR A 33 8.41 18.48 -16.84
C THR A 33 8.08 18.17 -15.37
N VAL A 34 6.81 18.36 -14.96
CA VAL A 34 6.31 18.00 -13.64
C VAL A 34 6.31 16.48 -13.42
N VAL A 35 5.96 15.68 -14.42
CA VAL A 35 6.08 14.21 -14.35
C VAL A 35 7.53 13.83 -14.09
N GLU A 36 8.47 14.39 -14.84
CA GLU A 36 9.89 14.04 -14.73
C GLU A 36 10.50 14.46 -13.39
N LYS A 37 10.25 15.70 -12.95
CA LYS A 37 10.91 16.32 -11.79
C LYS A 37 10.19 16.09 -10.47
N CYS A 38 8.86 16.03 -10.51
CA CYS A 38 8.02 15.93 -9.31
C CYS A 38 7.32 14.57 -9.20
N LYS A 39 7.38 13.72 -10.24
CA LYS A 39 6.71 12.42 -10.30
C LYS A 39 5.21 12.53 -10.10
N ILE A 40 4.54 13.51 -10.73
CA ILE A 40 3.08 13.67 -10.65
C ILE A 40 2.53 13.53 -12.07
N THR A 41 1.62 12.58 -12.29
CA THR A 41 1.05 12.29 -13.63
C THR A 41 0.15 13.43 -14.14
N PRO A 42 -0.04 13.56 -15.48
CA PRO A 42 -0.96 14.52 -16.10
C PRO A 42 -2.39 14.51 -15.56
N GLU A 43 -2.91 13.34 -15.23
CA GLU A 43 -4.27 13.16 -14.71
C GLU A 43 -4.42 13.67 -13.28
N ASN A 44 -3.34 13.60 -12.50
CA ASN A 44 -3.34 13.95 -11.08
C ASN A 44 -2.71 15.32 -10.81
N GLN A 45 -2.27 16.05 -11.85
CA GLN A 45 -1.63 17.35 -11.67
C GLN A 45 -2.57 18.53 -11.91
N LYS A 46 -2.51 19.50 -10.99
CA LYS A 46 -3.16 20.80 -11.10
C LYS A 46 -2.10 21.88 -11.01
N LEU A 47 -1.88 22.56 -12.13
CA LEU A 47 -0.91 23.65 -12.23
C LEU A 47 -1.61 24.98 -11.95
N ILE A 48 -1.13 25.73 -10.97
CA ILE A 48 -1.71 27.00 -10.55
C ILE A 48 -0.65 28.09 -10.64
N HIS A 49 -0.93 29.12 -11.44
CA HIS A 49 -0.12 30.33 -11.52
C HIS A 49 -0.99 31.54 -11.18
N ARG A 50 -0.53 32.37 -10.23
CA ARG A 50 -1.25 33.60 -9.79
C ARG A 50 -2.73 33.37 -9.42
N GLY A 51 -3.04 32.23 -8.80
CA GLY A 51 -4.41 31.87 -8.42
C GLY A 51 -5.27 31.29 -9.55
N VAL A 52 -4.76 31.26 -10.79
CA VAL A 52 -5.45 30.67 -11.95
C VAL A 52 -4.93 29.26 -12.17
N THR A 53 -5.83 28.30 -12.36
CA THR A 53 -5.47 26.94 -12.77
C THR A 53 -5.18 26.96 -14.26
N ILE A 54 -3.93 26.73 -14.65
CA ILE A 54 -3.49 26.76 -16.06
C ILE A 54 -3.54 25.39 -16.72
N SER A 55 -3.60 24.30 -15.93
CA SER A 55 -3.68 22.92 -16.44
C SER A 55 -5.01 22.57 -17.11
N SER A 56 -5.99 23.48 -17.14
CA SER A 56 -7.25 23.29 -17.87
C SER A 56 -7.07 23.29 -19.39
N ASP A 57 -6.04 23.97 -19.89
CA ASP A 57 -5.81 24.19 -21.32
C ASP A 57 -4.37 23.77 -21.71
N PRO A 58 -4.10 22.46 -21.89
CA PRO A 58 -2.75 21.94 -22.08
C PRO A 58 -2.02 22.48 -23.31
N GLU A 59 -2.76 22.75 -24.39
CA GLU A 59 -2.19 23.20 -25.67
C GLU A 59 -1.86 24.70 -25.68
N LYS A 60 -2.21 25.43 -24.60
CA LYS A 60 -1.96 26.86 -24.48
C LYS A 60 -0.48 27.14 -24.18
N LEU A 61 0.08 28.18 -24.78
CA LEU A 61 1.46 28.63 -24.48
C LEU A 61 1.58 29.12 -23.04
N LEU A 62 2.67 28.79 -22.37
CA LEU A 62 2.94 29.24 -21.00
C LEU A 62 2.96 30.77 -20.89
N THR A 63 3.53 31.44 -21.88
CA THR A 63 3.58 32.91 -21.97
C THR A 63 2.19 33.55 -22.02
N SER A 64 1.21 32.89 -22.66
CA SER A 64 -0.18 33.33 -22.71
C SER A 64 -0.97 33.07 -21.42
N CYS A 65 -0.36 32.34 -20.48
CA CYS A 65 -0.81 32.15 -19.11
C CYS A 65 -0.03 33.03 -18.11
N ASP A 66 0.65 34.07 -18.58
CA ASP A 66 1.53 34.96 -17.80
C ASP A 66 2.72 34.28 -17.11
N VAL A 67 3.07 33.06 -17.52
CA VAL A 67 4.27 32.37 -17.05
C VAL A 67 5.47 32.94 -17.81
N LYS A 68 6.42 33.51 -17.07
CA LYS A 68 7.63 34.16 -17.58
C LYS A 68 8.84 33.68 -16.77
N SER A 69 10.03 34.08 -17.18
CA SER A 69 11.22 33.83 -16.37
C SER A 69 11.04 34.37 -14.94
N ARG A 70 11.46 33.58 -13.95
CA ARG A 70 11.27 33.77 -12.50
C ARG A 70 9.84 33.59 -11.99
N SER A 71 8.89 33.17 -12.83
CA SER A 71 7.55 32.81 -12.38
C SER A 71 7.58 31.60 -11.45
N ARG A 72 6.65 31.60 -10.49
CA ARG A 72 6.38 30.48 -9.60
C ARG A 72 5.09 29.81 -10.04
N VAL A 73 5.14 28.50 -10.27
CA VAL A 73 3.97 27.68 -10.58
C VAL A 73 3.79 26.69 -9.45
N MET A 74 2.61 26.71 -8.83
CA MET A 74 2.27 25.75 -7.80
C MET A 74 1.71 24.49 -8.47
N VAL A 75 2.21 23.33 -8.05
CA VAL A 75 1.77 22.04 -8.52
C VAL A 75 1.07 21.34 -7.36
N ILE A 76 -0.21 21.06 -7.53
CA ILE A 76 -0.98 20.20 -6.62
C ILE A 76 -1.19 18.88 -7.34
N GLY A 77 -0.82 17.77 -6.71
CA GLY A 77 -1.11 16.46 -7.27
C GLY A 77 -0.54 15.32 -6.44
N LYS A 78 -1.10 14.12 -6.64
CA LYS A 78 -0.59 12.91 -6.02
C LYS A 78 0.65 12.46 -6.79
N ARG A 79 1.76 12.21 -6.08
CA ARG A 79 2.93 11.61 -6.70
C ARG A 79 2.60 10.19 -7.15
N TYR A 80 2.97 9.88 -8.38
CA TYR A 80 2.99 8.56 -8.97
C TYR A 80 4.33 7.94 -8.66
N ASP A 81 4.32 6.89 -7.85
CA ASP A 81 5.50 6.09 -7.54
C ASP A 81 5.21 4.66 -7.99
N ASP A 82 5.69 4.33 -9.20
CA ASP A 82 5.57 3.00 -9.80
C ASP A 82 6.00 1.89 -8.82
N GLY A 83 7.01 2.18 -7.99
CA GLY A 83 7.51 1.24 -7.00
C GLY A 83 6.56 1.08 -5.82
N GLU A 84 6.00 2.17 -5.30
CA GLU A 84 5.04 2.11 -4.19
C GLU A 84 3.73 1.42 -4.62
N ASP A 85 3.21 1.70 -5.82
CA ASP A 85 1.97 1.11 -6.30
C ASP A 85 2.10 -0.41 -6.51
N VAL A 86 3.22 -0.90 -7.05
CA VAL A 86 3.53 -2.33 -7.14
C VAL A 86 3.64 -2.96 -5.75
N ALA A 87 4.32 -2.29 -4.81
CA ALA A 87 4.43 -2.77 -3.44
C ALA A 87 3.05 -2.84 -2.74
N LEU A 88 2.19 -1.85 -2.97
CA LEU A 88 0.83 -1.81 -2.44
C LEU A 88 -0.02 -2.95 -3.01
N HIS A 89 0.07 -3.21 -4.31
CA HIS A 89 -0.64 -4.33 -4.94
C HIS A 89 -0.21 -5.67 -4.34
N ASN A 90 1.10 -5.89 -4.17
CA ASN A 90 1.62 -7.10 -3.54
C ASN A 90 1.13 -7.25 -2.09
N LEU A 91 1.14 -6.16 -1.31
CA LEU A 91 0.60 -6.16 0.05
C LEU A 91 -0.90 -6.48 0.07
N GLU A 92 -1.67 -5.98 -0.91
CA GLU A 92 -3.10 -6.25 -1.03
C GLU A 92 -3.40 -7.72 -1.33
N MET A 93 -2.55 -8.38 -2.14
CA MET A 93 -2.63 -9.82 -2.38
C MET A 93 -2.34 -10.62 -1.11
N ILE A 94 -1.26 -10.30 -0.38
CA ILE A 94 -0.94 -10.93 0.91
C ILE A 94 -2.08 -10.72 1.91
N GLU A 95 -2.70 -9.53 1.94
CA GLU A 95 -3.83 -9.24 2.82
C GLU A 95 -5.03 -10.16 2.54
N LYS A 96 -5.32 -10.45 1.27
CA LYS A 96 -6.40 -11.40 0.89
C LYS A 96 -6.11 -12.80 1.43
N ASP A 97 -4.88 -13.27 1.30
CA ASP A 97 -4.47 -14.59 1.80
C ASP A 97 -4.56 -14.66 3.33
N VAL A 98 -4.03 -13.66 4.03
CA VAL A 98 -4.14 -13.54 5.49
C VAL A 98 -5.59 -13.53 5.94
N ARG A 99 -6.45 -12.76 5.26
CA ARG A 99 -7.89 -12.71 5.57
C ARG A 99 -8.56 -14.06 5.39
N SER A 100 -8.19 -14.83 4.37
CA SER A 100 -8.68 -16.19 4.17
C SER A 100 -8.31 -17.09 5.34
N VAL A 101 -7.06 -17.00 5.83
CA VAL A 101 -6.61 -17.78 6.98
C VAL A 101 -7.33 -17.36 8.27
N MET A 102 -7.57 -16.07 8.47
CA MET A 102 -8.34 -15.57 9.62
C MET A 102 -9.78 -16.11 9.64
N ARG A 103 -10.45 -16.21 8.48
CA ARG A 103 -11.77 -16.85 8.40
C ARG A 103 -11.72 -18.32 8.82
N THR A 104 -10.67 -19.04 8.43
CA THR A 104 -10.47 -20.42 8.90
C THR A 104 -10.30 -20.48 10.42
N PHE A 105 -9.66 -19.50 11.05
CA PHE A 105 -9.61 -19.44 12.52
C PHE A 105 -10.99 -19.25 13.14
N ASP A 106 -11.83 -18.36 12.60
CA ASP A 106 -13.19 -18.17 13.10
C ASP A 106 -14.00 -19.47 13.01
N GLU A 107 -13.95 -20.16 11.85
CA GLU A 107 -14.60 -21.46 11.64
C GLU A 107 -14.09 -22.56 12.60
N LEU A 108 -12.78 -22.58 12.89
CA LEU A 108 -12.20 -23.52 13.83
C LEU A 108 -12.62 -23.21 15.27
N HIS A 109 -12.76 -21.92 15.61
CA HIS A 109 -13.23 -21.50 16.93
C HIS A 109 -14.67 -21.97 17.16
N GLU A 110 -15.54 -21.81 16.17
CA GLU A 110 -16.93 -22.31 16.23
C GLU A 110 -17.00 -23.85 16.33
N GLN A 111 -16.13 -24.56 15.62
CA GLN A 111 -16.01 -26.02 15.71
C GLN A 111 -15.57 -26.46 17.11
N ILE A 112 -14.56 -25.81 17.70
CA ILE A 112 -14.11 -26.08 19.07
C ILE A 112 -15.27 -25.89 20.05
N ASP A 113 -15.95 -24.74 19.97
CA ASP A 113 -17.10 -24.42 20.81
C ASP A 113 -18.22 -25.48 20.70
N SER A 114 -18.51 -25.93 19.48
CA SER A 114 -19.53 -26.93 19.21
C SER A 114 -19.16 -28.31 19.77
N ILE A 115 -17.90 -28.71 19.66
CA ILE A 115 -17.41 -29.98 20.22
C ILE A 115 -17.42 -29.93 21.75
N MET A 116 -17.02 -28.81 22.34
CA MET A 116 -17.01 -28.63 23.81
C MET A 116 -18.42 -28.67 24.41
N LYS A 117 -19.42 -28.10 23.72
CA LYS A 117 -20.83 -28.08 24.17
C LYS A 117 -21.61 -29.34 23.76
N GLY A 118 -21.07 -30.13 22.82
CA GLY A 118 -21.72 -31.29 22.25
C GLY A 118 -21.65 -32.55 23.13
N PHE A 119 -22.38 -33.58 22.70
CA PHE A 119 -22.48 -34.87 23.38
C PHE A 119 -21.60 -35.97 22.75
N LEU A 120 -20.56 -35.58 22.00
CA LEU A 120 -19.61 -36.55 21.42
C LEU A 120 -18.94 -37.34 22.55
N ASP A 121 -18.72 -38.63 22.34
CA ASP A 121 -17.88 -39.42 23.25
C ASP A 121 -16.40 -39.00 23.14
N GLU A 122 -15.59 -39.44 24.11
CA GLU A 122 -14.19 -39.04 24.23
C GLU A 122 -13.33 -39.52 23.05
N GLU A 123 -13.66 -40.64 22.40
CA GLU A 123 -12.93 -41.10 21.22
C GLU A 123 -13.17 -40.18 20.02
N HIS A 124 -14.43 -39.81 19.78
CA HIS A 124 -14.80 -38.91 18.69
C HIS A 124 -14.33 -37.48 18.95
N LYS A 125 -14.37 -36.99 20.20
CA LYS A 125 -13.77 -35.70 20.59
C LYS A 125 -12.27 -35.69 20.31
N ASN A 126 -11.53 -36.72 20.73
CA ASN A 126 -10.09 -36.80 20.50
C ASN A 126 -9.76 -36.75 19.00
N LYS A 127 -10.47 -37.52 18.16
CA LYS A 127 -10.29 -37.48 16.70
C LYS A 127 -10.59 -36.10 16.12
N ALA A 128 -11.66 -35.45 16.54
CA ALA A 128 -12.02 -34.11 16.07
C ALA A 128 -10.97 -33.06 16.47
N PHE A 129 -10.51 -33.08 17.73
CA PHE A 129 -9.46 -32.17 18.21
C PHE A 129 -8.12 -32.41 17.51
N LYS A 130 -7.74 -33.65 17.20
CA LYS A 130 -6.55 -33.94 16.36
C LYS A 130 -6.66 -33.30 14.97
N GLN A 131 -7.83 -33.33 14.35
CA GLN A 131 -8.05 -32.68 13.05
C GLN A 131 -8.00 -31.15 13.15
N ILE A 132 -8.62 -30.57 14.18
CA ILE A 132 -8.57 -29.13 14.45
C ILE A 132 -7.13 -28.67 14.69
N LYS A 133 -6.36 -29.38 15.51
CA LYS A 133 -4.93 -29.10 15.74
C LYS A 133 -4.16 -29.07 14.42
N LYS A 134 -4.36 -30.06 13.55
CA LYS A 134 -3.69 -30.11 12.24
C LYS A 134 -4.03 -28.86 11.40
N LYS A 135 -5.30 -28.44 11.39
CA LYS A 135 -5.73 -27.23 10.67
C LYS A 135 -5.13 -25.95 11.28
N LEU A 136 -5.15 -25.81 12.61
CA LEU A 136 -4.51 -24.68 13.31
C LEU A 136 -3.02 -24.55 12.96
N LEU A 137 -2.28 -25.66 12.99
CA LEU A 137 -0.85 -25.68 12.63
C LEU A 137 -0.63 -25.31 11.16
N THR A 138 -1.50 -25.77 10.27
CA THR A 138 -1.44 -25.43 8.83
C THR A 138 -1.69 -23.93 8.63
N SER A 139 -2.72 -23.38 9.28
CA SER A 139 -3.01 -21.94 9.24
C SER A 139 -1.88 -21.09 9.83
N SER A 140 -1.27 -21.54 10.94
CA SER A 140 -0.09 -20.88 11.53
C SER A 140 1.09 -20.83 10.54
N HIS A 141 1.37 -21.95 9.86
CA HIS A 141 2.40 -22.01 8.82
C HIS A 141 2.12 -21.04 7.65
N LEU A 142 0.88 -20.98 7.16
CA LEU A 142 0.52 -20.04 6.09
C LEU A 142 0.71 -18.57 6.52
N LEU A 143 0.37 -18.23 7.76
CA LEU A 143 0.62 -16.90 8.32
C LEU A 143 2.11 -16.58 8.43
N MET A 144 2.93 -17.55 8.81
CA MET A 144 4.39 -17.40 8.82
C MET A 144 4.96 -17.16 7.42
N GLN A 145 4.48 -17.88 6.41
CA GLN A 145 4.89 -17.63 5.01
C GLN A 145 4.52 -16.21 4.53
N SER A 146 3.36 -15.70 4.95
CA SER A 146 2.96 -14.31 4.68
C SER A 146 3.90 -13.30 5.35
N LEU A 147 4.37 -13.56 6.58
CA LEU A 147 5.38 -12.72 7.25
C LEU A 147 6.71 -12.75 6.49
N GLU A 148 7.21 -13.94 6.15
CA GLU A 148 8.46 -14.11 5.39
C GLU A 148 8.41 -13.36 4.05
N THR A 149 7.28 -13.44 3.34
CA THR A 149 7.07 -12.72 2.08
C THR A 149 7.13 -11.21 2.29
N MET A 150 6.50 -10.69 3.35
CA MET A 150 6.54 -9.25 3.68
C MET A 150 7.94 -8.76 4.09
N ASP A 151 8.71 -9.61 4.78
CA ASP A 151 10.08 -9.29 5.21
C ASP A 151 11.03 -9.20 4.02
N GLN A 152 10.79 -10.00 2.98
CA GLN A 152 11.55 -9.92 1.71
C GLN A 152 11.24 -8.66 0.90
N MET A 153 10.15 -7.94 1.20
CA MET A 153 9.80 -6.71 0.47
C MET A 153 10.77 -5.56 0.80
N VAL A 154 11.53 -5.14 -0.21
CA VAL A 154 12.39 -3.96 -0.12
C VAL A 154 11.54 -2.71 -0.37
N LEU A 155 11.17 -2.02 0.71
CA LEU A 155 10.41 -0.77 0.65
C LEU A 155 11.36 0.42 0.90
N GLY A 156 11.47 1.32 -0.07
CA GLY A 156 12.25 2.55 0.09
C GLY A 156 11.69 3.46 1.20
N PRO A 157 12.50 4.42 1.72
CA PRO A 157 12.05 5.36 2.76
C PRO A 157 10.89 6.26 2.29
N GLU A 158 10.77 6.49 1.00
CA GLU A 158 9.70 7.27 0.36
C GLU A 158 8.34 6.56 0.35
N PHE A 159 8.31 5.21 0.46
CA PHE A 159 7.08 4.41 0.45
C PHE A 159 6.38 4.39 1.83
N SER A 160 6.10 5.57 2.35
CA SER A 160 5.55 5.74 3.70
C SER A 160 4.20 5.04 3.89
N ASN A 161 3.39 4.94 2.84
CA ASN A 161 2.08 4.29 2.89
C ASN A 161 2.22 2.78 2.90
N ALA A 162 3.00 2.22 1.97
CA ALA A 162 3.27 0.77 1.92
C ALA A 162 3.94 0.27 3.22
N ARG A 163 4.90 1.03 3.75
CA ARG A 163 5.55 0.71 5.04
C ARG A 163 4.56 0.69 6.21
N ARG A 164 3.64 1.65 6.26
CA ARG A 164 2.59 1.69 7.29
C ARG A 164 1.67 0.48 7.20
N ILE A 165 1.20 0.16 5.99
CA ILE A 165 0.31 -0.99 5.75
C ILE A 165 1.00 -2.30 6.12
N ARG A 166 2.25 -2.51 5.68
CA ARG A 166 3.04 -3.68 6.06
C ARG A 166 3.14 -3.83 7.57
N LYS A 167 3.46 -2.76 8.29
CA LYS A 167 3.54 -2.79 9.76
C LYS A 167 2.21 -3.24 10.38
N THR A 168 1.10 -2.62 9.99
CA THR A 168 -0.22 -3.00 10.49
C THR A 168 -0.57 -4.46 10.18
N MET A 169 -0.18 -4.97 9.01
CA MET A 169 -0.37 -6.38 8.67
C MET A 169 0.49 -7.31 9.52
N VAL A 170 1.76 -6.99 9.73
CA VAL A 170 2.65 -7.75 10.63
C VAL A 170 2.06 -7.83 12.04
N ASP A 171 1.62 -6.70 12.60
CA ASP A 171 1.00 -6.67 13.94
C ASP A 171 -0.26 -7.56 14.02
N LYS A 172 -1.09 -7.55 12.97
CA LYS A 172 -2.29 -8.40 12.86
C LYS A 172 -1.91 -9.88 12.79
N ILE A 173 -0.94 -10.25 11.96
CA ILE A 173 -0.52 -11.64 11.81
C ILE A 173 0.09 -12.16 13.11
N GLN A 174 0.96 -11.39 13.77
CA GLN A 174 1.55 -11.76 15.05
C GLN A 174 0.48 -11.97 16.14
N SER A 175 -0.54 -11.12 16.17
CA SER A 175 -1.69 -11.28 17.06
C SER A 175 -2.46 -12.56 16.76
N ALA A 176 -2.68 -12.88 15.48
CA ALA A 176 -3.36 -14.09 15.04
C ALA A 176 -2.55 -15.36 15.37
N LEU A 177 -1.24 -15.35 15.17
CA LEU A 177 -0.33 -16.44 15.56
C LEU A 177 -0.37 -16.68 17.08
N THR A 178 -0.30 -15.62 17.88
CA THR A 178 -0.42 -15.71 19.35
C THR A 178 -1.75 -16.34 19.78
N SER A 179 -2.85 -15.99 19.11
CA SER A 179 -4.16 -16.60 19.36
C SER A 179 -4.20 -18.07 18.92
N CYS A 180 -3.58 -18.40 17.79
CA CYS A 180 -3.44 -19.77 17.31
C CYS A 180 -2.67 -20.65 18.32
N ASP A 181 -1.55 -20.17 18.85
CA ASP A 181 -0.76 -20.89 19.86
C ASP A 181 -1.57 -21.20 21.12
N LYS A 182 -2.38 -20.23 21.58
CA LYS A 182 -3.31 -20.43 22.70
C LYS A 182 -4.38 -21.48 22.39
N LEU A 183 -4.92 -21.48 21.18
CA LEU A 183 -5.90 -22.47 20.74
C LEU A 183 -5.29 -23.86 20.63
N VAL A 184 -4.08 -23.99 20.08
CA VAL A 184 -3.35 -25.26 20.02
C VAL A 184 -3.11 -25.80 21.43
N ALA A 185 -2.63 -24.96 22.35
CA ALA A 185 -2.40 -25.35 23.74
C ALA A 185 -3.70 -25.72 24.48
N MET A 186 -4.84 -25.12 24.12
CA MET A 186 -6.15 -25.52 24.63
C MET A 186 -6.55 -26.90 24.09
N VAL A 187 -6.50 -27.07 22.77
CA VAL A 187 -6.88 -28.30 22.06
C VAL A 187 -6.04 -29.49 22.53
N ASP A 188 -4.75 -29.28 22.80
CA ASP A 188 -3.84 -30.32 23.30
C ASP A 188 -4.27 -30.92 24.64
N LYS A 189 -5.02 -30.19 25.47
CA LYS A 189 -5.56 -30.73 26.73
C LYS A 189 -6.64 -31.79 26.51
N PHE A 190 -7.27 -31.80 25.35
CA PHE A 190 -8.36 -32.73 25.00
C PHE A 190 -7.89 -33.88 24.10
N ILE A 191 -6.63 -33.86 23.66
CA ILE A 191 -6.03 -34.94 22.90
C ILE A 191 -5.33 -35.86 23.90
N ALA A 192 -5.92 -37.02 24.19
CA ALA A 192 -5.25 -38.06 24.97
C ALA A 192 -4.03 -38.60 24.21
N VAL A 193 -2.94 -38.82 24.96
CA VAL A 193 -1.69 -39.47 24.50
C VAL A 193 -1.96 -40.92 24.10
#